data_AF-A0A9D8VCT4-F1
#
_entry.id   AF-A0A9D8VCT4-F1
#
_cell.length_a   1.000
_cell.length_b   1.000
_cell.length_c   1.000
_cell.angle_alpha   90.00
_cell.angle_beta   90.00
_cell.angle_gamma   90.00
#
_symmetry.space_group_name_H-M   'P 1'
#
loop_
_entity.id
_entity.type
_entity.pdbx_description
1 polymer ?
#
loop_
_entity_poly.entity_id
_entity_poly.type
_entity_poly.pdbx_seq_one_letter_code
_entity_poly.pdbx_strand_id
1 'polypeptide(L)'
;MAEQFGALEGDGIPDTEVDVREVFGLDVDMKVPAFSEPSDHVPAIDNSYLFDRETTLAILAGFAYNRRCMIQGYHGTGKSTHVEQVAARLNWPCIRINLDSHVSRIDLVGKDAIVLQDGKQITEFKEGLLPWALQRACAIVFDEYDAGRPDVMFVIQRVLEVEGKLTLLDQSKVISPHQSFRMFATTNTIGLGDPTGLYHGTQQINQGQMDRWNIVTTLNYLDREKETDIIVSKLPEMDRKTVANMVSVANLTRQGFMNGDISIVMSPRTVIMWSENARIFGDFGFAFRLTFLNKCDETERAIVAEYYQRCMGEELPESSANVVLA
;
A
#
# COMPACT_ATOMS: atom_id res chain seq x y z
N MET A 1 -18.17 -23.00 4.69
CA MET A 1 -17.15 -21.94 4.49
C MET A 1 -17.71 -20.51 4.70
N ALA A 2 -18.84 -20.34 5.39
CA ALA A 2 -19.42 -19.01 5.69
C ALA A 2 -18.91 -18.42 7.03
N GLU A 3 -18.22 -19.21 7.86
CA GLU A 3 -17.65 -18.80 9.16
C GLU A 3 -16.24 -18.19 9.07
N GLN A 4 -15.69 -18.00 7.86
CA GLN A 4 -14.28 -17.62 7.68
C GLN A 4 -14.00 -16.11 7.66
N PHE A 5 -15.01 -15.28 7.93
CA PHE A 5 -14.87 -13.83 7.81
C PHE A 5 -15.59 -13.13 8.98
N GLY A 6 -14.91 -13.07 10.12
CA GLY A 6 -15.41 -12.42 11.34
C GLY A 6 -15.35 -10.90 11.24
N ALA A 7 -16.44 -10.27 10.80
CA ALA A 7 -16.71 -8.88 11.17
C ALA A 7 -17.30 -8.84 12.59
N LEU A 8 -17.01 -7.73 13.29
CA LEU A 8 -17.38 -7.48 14.69
C LEU A 8 -18.80 -7.99 15.00
N GLU A 9 -18.93 -8.85 16.02
CA GLU A 9 -20.23 -9.24 16.59
C GLU A 9 -20.82 -8.03 17.33
N GLY A 10 -21.83 -7.38 16.75
CA GLY A 10 -22.44 -6.14 17.27
C GLY A 10 -23.15 -5.32 16.19
N ASP A 11 -23.55 -4.08 16.50
CA ASP A 11 -24.07 -3.14 15.49
C ASP A 11 -22.98 -2.58 14.55
N GLY A 12 -21.70 -2.85 14.87
CA GLY A 12 -20.55 -2.44 14.07
C GLY A 12 -20.27 -0.94 14.12
N ILE A 13 -20.75 -0.23 15.14
CA ILE A 13 -20.52 1.21 15.31
C ILE A 13 -19.30 1.44 16.22
N PRO A 14 -18.38 2.36 15.87
CA PRO A 14 -17.29 2.76 16.76
C PRO A 14 -17.80 3.16 18.14
N ASP A 15 -17.21 2.61 19.20
CA ASP A 15 -17.64 2.76 20.60
C ASP A 15 -16.69 3.63 21.43
N THR A 16 -15.59 4.09 20.83
CA THR A 16 -14.61 4.98 21.45
C THR A 16 -14.06 6.00 20.46
N GLU A 17 -13.23 6.93 20.96
CA GLU A 17 -12.48 7.88 20.17
C GLU A 17 -11.01 7.84 20.58
N VAL A 18 -10.12 8.03 19.61
CA VAL A 18 -8.68 8.20 19.85
C VAL A 18 -8.26 9.64 19.62
N ASP A 19 -7.32 10.13 20.43
CA ASP A 19 -6.66 11.41 20.22
C ASP A 19 -5.54 11.27 19.18
N VAL A 20 -5.57 12.12 18.14
CA VAL A 20 -4.62 12.03 17.03
C VAL A 20 -3.19 12.33 17.48
N ARG A 21 -3.01 13.25 18.43
CA ARG A 21 -1.70 13.61 18.96
C ARG A 21 -1.09 12.48 19.75
N GLU A 22 -1.88 11.82 20.59
CA GLU A 22 -1.40 10.71 21.42
C GLU A 22 -1.10 9.45 20.61
N VAL A 23 -1.99 9.08 19.68
CA VAL A 23 -1.91 7.78 18.99
C VAL A 23 -0.99 7.81 17.76
N PHE A 24 -0.98 8.92 17.01
CA PHE A 24 -0.18 9.03 15.78
C PHE A 24 1.06 9.92 15.94
N GLY A 25 1.23 10.58 17.09
CA GLY A 25 2.35 11.50 17.32
C GLY A 25 2.28 12.77 16.47
N LEU A 26 1.10 13.15 16.00
CA LEU A 26 0.89 14.31 15.12
C LEU A 26 0.31 15.46 15.93
N ASP A 27 0.96 16.62 15.96
CA ASP A 27 0.43 17.79 16.67
C ASP A 27 -0.79 18.39 15.95
N VAL A 28 -1.94 17.79 16.21
CA VAL A 28 -3.26 18.12 15.65
C VAL A 28 -4.30 17.87 16.74
N ASP A 29 -5.12 18.88 17.02
CA ASP A 29 -6.23 18.78 17.95
C ASP A 29 -7.44 18.16 17.24
N MET A 30 -7.47 16.82 17.20
CA MET A 30 -8.50 16.04 16.52
C MET A 30 -8.72 14.72 17.26
N LYS A 31 -9.99 14.35 17.43
CA LYS A 31 -10.40 13.02 17.86
C LYS A 31 -11.02 12.26 16.70
N VAL A 32 -10.79 10.95 16.66
CA VAL A 32 -11.26 10.08 15.58
C VAL A 32 -11.99 8.87 16.17
N PRO A 33 -13.18 8.51 15.66
CA PRO A 33 -13.88 7.30 16.06
C PRO A 33 -13.03 6.04 15.87
N ALA A 34 -13.09 5.13 16.82
CA ALA A 34 -12.35 3.88 16.84
C ALA A 34 -13.16 2.77 17.55
N PHE A 35 -12.68 1.54 17.46
CA PHE A 35 -13.22 0.42 18.22
C PHE A 35 -12.36 0.15 19.46
N SER A 36 -12.98 -0.17 20.59
CA SER A 36 -12.29 -0.48 21.83
C SER A 36 -11.53 -1.80 21.76
N GLU A 37 -12.09 -2.79 21.06
CA GLU A 37 -11.49 -4.12 20.86
C GLU A 37 -11.20 -4.41 19.38
N PRO A 38 -10.06 -5.06 19.07
CA PRO A 38 -9.75 -5.47 17.71
C PRO A 38 -10.52 -6.76 17.33
N SER A 39 -10.83 -6.90 16.04
CA SER A 39 -11.29 -8.16 15.45
C SER A 39 -10.19 -8.85 14.63
N ASP A 40 -10.46 -10.07 14.15
CA ASP A 40 -9.54 -10.87 13.32
C ASP A 40 -9.06 -10.17 12.04
N HIS A 41 -9.81 -9.18 11.56
CA HIS A 41 -9.49 -8.44 10.34
C HIS A 41 -8.82 -7.09 10.62
N VAL A 42 -8.50 -6.77 11.88
CA VAL A 42 -7.68 -5.61 12.22
C VAL A 42 -6.21 -5.92 11.88
N PRO A 43 -5.51 -5.06 11.12
CA PRO A 43 -4.11 -5.30 10.80
C PRO A 43 -3.23 -5.29 12.05
N ALA A 44 -2.11 -6.01 11.98
CA ALA A 44 -1.13 -6.00 13.05
C ALA A 44 -0.45 -4.62 13.19
N ILE A 45 -0.23 -4.20 14.43
CA ILE A 45 0.45 -2.94 14.74
C ILE A 45 1.96 -3.09 14.52
N ASP A 46 2.55 -2.20 13.72
CA ASP A 46 3.99 -1.93 13.71
C ASP A 46 4.26 -0.72 14.62
N ASN A 47 4.95 -0.94 15.74
CA ASN A 47 5.32 0.11 16.69
C ASN A 47 6.47 1.01 16.20
N SER A 48 7.20 0.58 15.17
CA SER A 48 8.25 1.36 14.50
C SER A 48 7.74 2.18 13.33
N TYR A 49 6.43 2.13 13.04
CA TYR A 49 5.86 2.84 11.90
C TYR A 49 5.88 4.36 12.10
N LEU A 50 6.37 5.09 11.09
CA LEU A 50 6.38 6.54 11.09
C LEU A 50 5.23 7.08 10.24
N PHE A 51 4.36 7.87 10.86
CA PHE A 51 3.22 8.49 10.18
C PHE A 51 3.63 9.79 9.48
N ASP A 52 3.62 9.77 8.14
CA ASP A 52 3.55 10.99 7.33
C ASP A 52 2.30 11.81 7.68
N ARG A 53 2.48 13.09 8.02
CA ARG A 53 1.42 13.93 8.58
C ARG A 53 0.25 14.13 7.60
N GLU A 54 0.55 14.52 6.37
CA GLU A 54 -0.49 14.86 5.38
C GLU A 54 -1.29 13.63 4.96
N THR A 55 -0.60 12.53 4.69
CA THR A 55 -1.22 11.24 4.34
C THR A 55 -2.07 10.71 5.48
N THR A 56 -1.59 10.80 6.72
CA THR A 56 -2.33 10.33 7.90
C THR A 56 -3.61 11.14 8.10
N LEU A 57 -3.55 12.47 7.99
CA LEU A 57 -4.75 13.31 8.13
C LEU A 57 -5.79 13.04 7.04
N ALA A 58 -5.35 12.79 5.80
CA ALA A 58 -6.24 12.39 4.71
C ALA A 58 -6.96 11.07 5.01
N ILE A 59 -6.24 10.06 5.53
CA ILE A 59 -6.80 8.75 5.88
C ILE A 59 -7.74 8.85 7.09
N LEU A 60 -7.35 9.63 8.11
CA LEU A 60 -8.19 9.89 9.29
C LEU A 60 -9.48 10.62 8.90
N ALA A 61 -9.45 11.54 7.93
CA ALA A 61 -10.67 12.13 7.37
C ALA A 61 -11.55 11.08 6.68
N GLY A 62 -10.94 10.06 6.07
CA GLY A 62 -11.62 8.87 5.59
C GLY A 62 -12.35 8.12 6.70
N PHE A 63 -11.66 7.76 7.78
CA PHE A 63 -12.26 7.03 8.91
C PHE A 63 -13.30 7.85 9.68
N ALA A 64 -13.02 9.12 10.00
CA ALA A 64 -13.92 9.96 10.79
C ALA A 64 -15.18 10.40 10.02
N TYR A 65 -15.03 10.75 8.73
CA TYR A 65 -16.08 11.42 7.96
C TYR A 65 -16.52 10.65 6.71
N ASN A 66 -16.10 9.39 6.58
CA ASN A 66 -16.38 8.52 5.42
C ASN A 66 -15.96 9.15 4.09
N ARG A 67 -14.86 9.93 4.10
CA ARG A 67 -14.28 10.49 2.86
C ARG A 67 -13.56 9.41 2.07
N ARG A 68 -13.87 9.29 0.79
CA ARG A 68 -13.17 8.37 -0.12
C ARG A 68 -11.77 8.91 -0.37
N CYS A 69 -10.75 8.18 0.06
CA CYS A 69 -9.36 8.65 0.03
C CYS A 69 -8.51 7.79 -0.88
N MET A 70 -7.85 8.42 -1.85
CA MET A 70 -6.84 7.80 -2.71
C MET A 70 -5.45 8.28 -2.30
N ILE A 71 -4.52 7.34 -2.14
CA ILE A 71 -3.11 7.62 -1.87
C ILE A 71 -2.30 7.29 -3.13
N GLN A 72 -1.64 8.28 -3.70
CA GLN A 72 -0.74 8.09 -4.82
C GLN A 72 0.72 8.24 -4.40
N GLY A 73 1.64 7.76 -5.23
CA GLY A 73 3.07 7.94 -5.01
C GLY A 73 3.87 6.79 -5.59
N TYR A 74 5.19 6.90 -5.54
CA TYR A 74 6.07 5.87 -6.08
C TYR A 74 5.85 4.50 -5.45
N HIS A 75 6.22 3.44 -6.18
CA HIS A 75 6.18 2.09 -5.63
C HIS A 75 7.11 1.96 -4.41
N GLY A 76 6.76 1.10 -3.46
CA GLY A 76 7.60 0.85 -2.29
C GLY A 76 7.65 1.98 -1.24
N THR A 77 6.81 3.01 -1.33
CA THR A 77 6.71 4.09 -0.32
C THR A 77 5.81 3.76 0.87
N GLY A 78 5.14 2.60 0.85
CA GLY A 78 4.31 2.12 1.97
C GLY A 78 2.84 2.55 1.95
N LYS A 79 2.31 3.02 0.80
CA LYS A 79 0.92 3.53 0.66
C LYS A 79 -0.15 2.66 1.32
N SER A 80 -0.20 1.37 0.98
CA SER A 80 -1.21 0.44 1.48
C SER A 80 -0.99 0.15 2.96
N THR A 81 0.27 -0.05 3.36
CA THR A 81 0.66 -0.22 4.76
C THR A 81 0.31 0.99 5.61
N HIS A 82 0.33 2.21 5.05
CA HIS A 82 -0.05 3.43 5.74
C HIS A 82 -1.53 3.40 6.15
N VAL A 83 -2.41 2.97 5.24
CA VAL A 83 -3.83 2.78 5.55
C VAL A 83 -4.02 1.68 6.60
N GLU A 84 -3.32 0.56 6.45
CA GLU A 84 -3.38 -0.56 7.40
C GLU A 84 -2.92 -0.15 8.80
N GLN A 85 -1.85 0.64 8.92
CA GLN A 85 -1.34 1.09 10.22
C GLN A 85 -2.26 2.13 10.86
N VAL A 86 -2.92 2.98 10.08
CA VAL A 86 -3.99 3.84 10.62
C VAL A 86 -5.17 3.00 11.11
N ALA A 87 -5.63 2.04 10.29
CA ALA A 87 -6.72 1.14 10.66
C ALA A 87 -6.40 0.33 11.94
N ALA A 88 -5.17 -0.18 12.05
CA ALA A 88 -4.68 -0.91 13.22
C ALA A 88 -4.75 -0.07 14.50
N ARG A 89 -4.41 1.22 14.43
CA ARG A 89 -4.47 2.12 15.60
C ARG A 89 -5.89 2.52 15.99
N LEU A 90 -6.84 2.40 15.06
CA LEU A 90 -8.26 2.62 15.29
C LEU A 90 -9.02 1.34 15.64
N ASN A 91 -8.33 0.18 15.72
CA ASN A 91 -8.93 -1.16 15.76
C ASN A 91 -10.00 -1.37 14.68
N TRP A 92 -9.85 -0.72 13.53
CA TRP A 92 -10.81 -0.79 12.45
C TRP A 92 -10.50 -1.99 11.55
N PRO A 93 -11.42 -2.94 11.35
CA PRO A 93 -11.20 -4.07 10.45
C PRO A 93 -10.84 -3.57 9.04
N CYS A 94 -9.79 -4.10 8.41
CA CYS A 94 -9.27 -3.58 7.16
C CYS A 94 -8.95 -4.71 6.19
N ILE A 95 -9.54 -4.64 4.99
CA ILE A 95 -9.43 -5.66 3.95
C ILE A 95 -8.75 -5.05 2.74
N ARG A 96 -7.61 -5.61 2.36
CA ARG A 96 -6.88 -5.19 1.17
C ARG A 96 -7.19 -6.11 0.00
N ILE A 97 -7.58 -5.53 -1.14
CA ILE A 97 -7.74 -6.21 -2.41
C ILE A 97 -6.71 -5.64 -3.38
N ASN A 98 -5.77 -6.46 -3.82
CA ASN A 98 -4.83 -6.04 -4.85
C ASN A 98 -5.49 -6.16 -6.22
N LEU A 99 -5.64 -5.05 -6.94
CA LEU A 99 -6.27 -5.02 -8.25
C LEU A 99 -5.21 -5.30 -9.31
N ASP A 100 -5.11 -6.57 -9.70
CA ASP A 100 -4.26 -7.01 -10.81
C ASP A 100 -5.12 -7.53 -11.98
N SER A 101 -4.45 -8.09 -13.00
CA SER A 101 -5.12 -8.70 -14.15
C SER A 101 -5.93 -9.96 -13.80
N HIS A 102 -5.76 -10.54 -12.61
CA HIS A 102 -6.42 -11.78 -12.18
C HIS A 102 -7.73 -11.52 -11.44
N VAL A 103 -7.86 -10.39 -10.72
CA VAL A 103 -9.14 -10.05 -10.07
C VAL A 103 -10.22 -9.84 -11.13
N SER A 104 -11.24 -10.70 -11.11
CA SER A 104 -12.37 -10.61 -12.01
C SER A 104 -13.57 -9.95 -11.33
N ARG A 105 -14.54 -9.51 -12.14
CA ARG A 105 -15.85 -9.05 -11.65
C ARG A 105 -16.54 -10.09 -10.76
N ILE A 106 -16.34 -11.39 -11.05
CA ILE A 106 -16.92 -12.50 -10.28
C ILE A 106 -16.31 -12.56 -8.88
N ASP A 107 -15.01 -12.34 -8.74
CA ASP A 107 -14.35 -12.38 -7.42
C ASP A 107 -14.80 -11.19 -6.56
N LEU A 108 -14.99 -10.03 -7.19
CA LEU A 108 -15.41 -8.82 -6.50
C LEU A 108 -16.90 -8.81 -6.15
N VAL A 109 -17.79 -9.21 -7.07
CA VAL A 109 -19.25 -9.15 -6.91
C VAL A 109 -19.84 -10.47 -6.41
N GLY A 110 -19.32 -11.60 -6.86
CA GLY A 110 -19.87 -12.92 -6.57
C GLY A 110 -20.40 -13.64 -7.81
N LYS A 111 -20.85 -14.87 -7.59
CA LYS A 111 -21.46 -15.73 -8.62
C LYS A 111 -22.45 -16.70 -8.00
N ASP A 112 -23.36 -17.18 -8.83
CA ASP A 112 -24.14 -18.36 -8.52
C ASP A 112 -23.24 -19.60 -8.47
N ALA A 113 -23.38 -20.38 -7.42
CA ALA A 113 -22.67 -21.63 -7.20
C ALA A 113 -23.68 -22.75 -6.90
N ILE A 114 -23.43 -23.93 -7.46
CA ILE A 114 -24.21 -25.12 -7.09
C ILE A 114 -23.62 -25.68 -5.82
N VAL A 115 -24.41 -25.71 -4.75
CA VAL A 115 -24.05 -26.32 -3.47
C VAL A 115 -24.95 -27.51 -3.19
N LEU A 116 -24.43 -28.49 -2.46
CA LEU A 116 -25.20 -29.63 -1.99
C LEU A 116 -25.76 -29.30 -0.60
N GLN A 117 -27.08 -29.18 -0.50
CA GLN A 117 -27.80 -29.06 0.76
C GLN A 117 -28.75 -30.24 0.89
N ASP A 118 -28.61 -31.02 1.96
CA ASP A 118 -29.41 -32.24 2.23
C ASP A 118 -29.44 -33.22 1.04
N GLY A 119 -28.31 -33.37 0.34
CA GLY A 119 -28.17 -34.26 -0.82
C GLY A 119 -28.81 -33.74 -2.11
N LYS A 120 -29.39 -32.53 -2.12
CA LYS A 120 -29.96 -31.87 -3.30
C LYS A 120 -29.02 -30.79 -3.82
N GLN A 121 -28.89 -30.73 -5.15
CA GLN A 121 -28.19 -29.62 -5.82
C GLN A 121 -29.10 -28.39 -5.80
N ILE A 122 -28.66 -27.34 -5.12
CA ILE A 122 -29.33 -26.04 -5.11
C ILE A 122 -28.37 -24.97 -5.63
N THR A 123 -28.92 -23.97 -6.30
CA THR A 123 -28.16 -22.79 -6.72
C THR A 123 -28.20 -21.76 -5.60
N GLU A 124 -27.04 -21.44 -5.04
CA GLU A 124 -26.87 -20.40 -4.04
C GLU A 124 -25.92 -19.32 -4.58
N PHE A 125 -26.27 -18.06 -4.37
CA PHE A 125 -25.36 -16.97 -4.72
C PHE A 125 -24.29 -16.82 -3.66
N LYS A 126 -23.05 -17.03 -4.07
CA LYS A 126 -21.89 -16.78 -3.24
C LYS A 126 -21.46 -15.33 -3.43
N GLU A 127 -21.71 -14.50 -2.42
CA GLU A 127 -21.29 -13.09 -2.40
C GLU A 127 -19.76 -12.98 -2.59
N GLY A 128 -19.35 -12.04 -3.44
CA GLY A 128 -17.94 -11.64 -3.59
C GLY A 128 -17.48 -10.70 -2.47
N LEU A 129 -16.21 -10.30 -2.53
CA LEU A 129 -15.59 -9.50 -1.47
C LEU A 129 -16.25 -8.13 -1.27
N LEU A 130 -16.68 -7.46 -2.35
CA LEU A 130 -17.23 -6.11 -2.25
C LEU A 130 -18.62 -6.07 -1.61
N PRO A 131 -19.64 -6.84 -2.05
CA PRO A 131 -20.91 -6.92 -1.33
C PRO A 131 -20.74 -7.34 0.13
N TRP A 132 -19.83 -8.29 0.38
CA TRP A 132 -19.54 -8.78 1.73
C TRP A 132 -19.00 -7.64 2.61
N ALA A 133 -18.01 -6.88 2.13
CA ALA A 133 -17.37 -5.79 2.88
C ALA A 133 -18.31 -4.59 3.03
N LEU A 134 -19.07 -4.27 1.98
CA LEU A 134 -20.00 -3.14 1.96
C LEU A 134 -21.06 -3.24 3.06
N GLN A 135 -21.47 -4.45 3.44
CA GLN A 135 -22.46 -4.72 4.49
C GLN A 135 -21.88 -4.75 5.91
N ARG A 136 -20.57 -4.51 6.09
CA ARG A 136 -19.87 -4.69 7.37
C ARG A 136 -19.11 -3.46 7.82
N ALA A 137 -18.85 -3.40 9.12
CA ALA A 137 -18.02 -2.39 9.75
C ALA A 137 -16.53 -2.62 9.45
N CYS A 138 -16.10 -2.31 8.23
CA CYS A 138 -14.71 -2.45 7.83
C CYS A 138 -14.27 -1.36 6.85
N ALA A 139 -12.97 -1.15 6.75
CA ALA A 139 -12.33 -0.46 5.65
C ALA A 139 -11.97 -1.45 4.54
N ILE A 140 -12.19 -1.06 3.30
CA ILE A 140 -11.64 -1.73 2.13
C ILE A 140 -10.54 -0.87 1.51
N VAL A 141 -9.42 -1.48 1.16
CA VAL A 141 -8.30 -0.85 0.45
C VAL A 141 -8.14 -1.51 -0.90
N PHE A 142 -8.42 -0.76 -1.96
CA PHE A 142 -8.12 -1.18 -3.32
C PHE A 142 -6.67 -0.83 -3.64
N ASP A 143 -5.79 -1.83 -3.55
CA ASP A 143 -4.38 -1.68 -3.89
C ASP A 143 -4.17 -1.75 -5.41
N GLU A 144 -3.19 -1.01 -5.92
CA GLU A 144 -2.91 -0.88 -7.36
C GLU A 144 -4.17 -0.54 -8.18
N TYR A 145 -4.93 0.47 -7.73
CA TYR A 145 -6.22 0.84 -8.32
C TYR A 145 -6.16 1.14 -9.82
N ASP A 146 -5.06 1.72 -10.28
CA ASP A 146 -4.81 1.96 -11.70
C ASP A 146 -4.53 0.70 -12.52
N ALA A 147 -4.19 -0.45 -11.92
CA ALA A 147 -4.00 -1.73 -12.63
C ALA A 147 -5.30 -2.54 -12.80
N GLY A 148 -6.41 -2.08 -12.20
CA GLY A 148 -7.69 -2.77 -12.24
C GLY A 148 -8.30 -2.88 -13.64
N ARG A 149 -8.85 -4.06 -13.95
CA ARG A 149 -9.55 -4.29 -15.22
C ARG A 149 -10.77 -3.38 -15.38
N PRO A 150 -11.06 -2.83 -16.57
CA PRO A 150 -12.17 -1.88 -16.75
C PRO A 150 -13.52 -2.38 -16.21
N ASP A 151 -13.86 -3.65 -16.41
CA ASP A 151 -15.12 -4.25 -15.94
C ASP A 151 -15.24 -4.35 -14.41
N VAL A 152 -14.11 -4.47 -13.72
CA VAL A 152 -13.98 -4.43 -12.26
C VAL A 152 -14.12 -2.99 -11.76
N MET A 153 -13.42 -2.06 -12.42
CA MET A 153 -13.45 -0.64 -12.08
C MET A 153 -14.85 -0.05 -12.16
N PHE A 154 -15.66 -0.45 -13.15
CA PHE A 154 -17.06 -0.04 -13.25
C PHE A 154 -17.89 -0.43 -12.03
N VAL A 155 -17.60 -1.56 -11.37
CA VAL A 155 -18.28 -1.96 -10.14
C VAL A 155 -17.89 -1.03 -9.00
N ILE A 156 -16.59 -0.79 -8.81
CA ILE A 156 -16.08 0.06 -7.72
C ILE A 156 -16.63 1.50 -7.85
N GLN A 157 -16.70 2.02 -9.08
CA GLN A 157 -17.27 3.35 -9.37
C GLN A 157 -18.71 3.52 -8.91
N ARG A 158 -19.53 2.46 -8.95
CA ARG A 158 -20.92 2.51 -8.45
C ARG A 158 -20.96 2.70 -6.93
N VAL A 159 -20.01 2.11 -6.21
CA VAL A 159 -19.90 2.26 -4.75
C VAL A 159 -19.27 3.60 -4.36
N LEU A 160 -18.53 4.23 -5.26
CA LEU A 160 -18.00 5.59 -5.11
C LEU A 160 -19.05 6.69 -5.37
N GLU A 161 -20.26 6.38 -5.86
CA GLU A 161 -21.33 7.39 -6.00
C GLU A 161 -21.82 7.89 -4.62
N VAL A 162 -22.54 9.01 -4.60
CA VAL A 162 -22.99 9.69 -3.37
C VAL A 162 -23.77 8.77 -2.41
N GLU A 163 -24.63 7.90 -2.94
CA GLU A 163 -25.39 6.94 -2.12
C GLU A 163 -24.58 5.67 -1.77
N GLY A 164 -23.50 5.40 -2.50
CA GLY A 164 -22.63 4.22 -2.34
C GLY A 164 -23.31 2.86 -2.47
N LYS A 165 -24.56 2.81 -2.98
CA LYS A 165 -25.33 1.58 -3.09
C LYS A 165 -24.79 0.68 -4.19
N LEU A 166 -24.79 -0.63 -3.93
CA LEU A 166 -24.45 -1.65 -4.91
C LEU A 166 -25.72 -2.41 -5.31
N THR A 167 -26.12 -2.26 -6.57
CA THR A 167 -27.24 -3.00 -7.14
C THR A 167 -26.75 -4.31 -7.75
N LEU A 168 -27.19 -5.43 -7.20
CA LEU A 168 -26.99 -6.77 -7.75
C LEU A 168 -28.19 -7.11 -8.63
N LEU A 169 -28.07 -6.85 -9.93
CA LEU A 169 -29.17 -7.01 -10.89
C LEU A 169 -29.69 -8.44 -10.96
N ASP A 170 -28.79 -9.43 -10.99
CA ASP A 170 -29.15 -10.85 -11.07
C ASP A 170 -29.93 -11.33 -9.83
N GLN A 171 -29.69 -10.68 -8.68
CA GLN A 171 -30.37 -10.94 -7.40
C GLN A 171 -31.60 -10.05 -7.19
N SER A 172 -31.83 -9.05 -8.04
CA SER A 172 -32.79 -7.96 -7.78
C SER A 172 -32.64 -7.34 -6.38
N LYS A 173 -31.40 -7.25 -5.87
CA LYS A 173 -31.06 -6.78 -4.51
C LYS A 173 -30.29 -5.47 -4.59
N VAL A 174 -30.63 -4.53 -3.72
CA VAL A 174 -29.85 -3.29 -3.51
C VAL A 174 -29.19 -3.37 -2.15
N ILE A 175 -27.86 -3.29 -2.14
CA ILE A 175 -27.04 -3.31 -0.93
C ILE A 175 -26.64 -1.88 -0.59
N SER A 176 -26.91 -1.46 0.64
CA SER A 176 -26.47 -0.17 1.16
C SER A 176 -25.19 -0.35 1.99
N PRO A 177 -24.24 0.62 1.94
CA PRO A 177 -23.07 0.59 2.80
C PRO A 177 -23.45 0.57 4.28
N HIS A 178 -22.74 -0.22 5.06
CA HIS A 178 -22.71 -0.11 6.51
C HIS A 178 -22.24 1.29 6.92
N GLN A 179 -22.75 1.83 8.03
CA GLN A 179 -22.40 3.19 8.46
C GLN A 179 -20.90 3.34 8.77
N SER A 180 -20.27 2.26 9.23
CA SER A 180 -18.83 2.14 9.51
C SER A 180 -18.02 1.56 8.34
N PHE A 181 -18.60 1.43 7.15
CA PHE A 181 -17.85 1.05 5.96
C PHE A 181 -16.95 2.21 5.52
N ARG A 182 -15.67 1.94 5.23
CA ARG A 182 -14.70 2.91 4.72
C ARG A 182 -14.04 2.40 3.45
N MET A 183 -13.60 3.30 2.59
CA MET A 183 -13.02 2.93 1.30
C MET A 183 -11.82 3.79 0.95
N PHE A 184 -10.73 3.11 0.66
CA PHE A 184 -9.44 3.67 0.29
C PHE A 184 -8.94 3.05 -1.01
N ALA A 185 -8.08 3.76 -1.71
CA ALA A 185 -7.33 3.21 -2.85
C ALA A 185 -5.88 3.67 -2.81
N THR A 186 -4.99 2.87 -3.38
CA THR A 186 -3.60 3.25 -3.63
C THR A 186 -3.31 3.15 -5.12
N THR A 187 -2.48 4.06 -5.63
CA THR A 187 -2.10 4.09 -7.05
C THR A 187 -0.62 4.42 -7.19
N ASN A 188 0.03 3.86 -8.21
CA ASN A 188 1.43 4.16 -8.52
C ASN A 188 1.56 5.33 -9.50
N THR A 189 0.52 5.59 -10.29
CA THR A 189 0.44 6.71 -11.23
C THR A 189 -0.64 7.71 -10.79
N ILE A 190 -0.55 8.97 -11.24
CA ILE A 190 -1.58 10.01 -10.98
C ILE A 190 -2.84 9.76 -11.85
N GLY A 191 -3.15 8.50 -12.18
CA GLY A 191 -4.23 8.18 -13.12
C GLY A 191 -4.00 8.70 -14.54
N LEU A 192 -2.83 9.26 -14.86
CA LEU A 192 -2.44 9.66 -16.21
C LEU A 192 -1.99 8.45 -17.07
N GLY A 193 -2.11 7.24 -16.51
CA GLY A 193 -1.45 6.05 -17.02
C GLY A 193 0.06 6.15 -16.77
N ASP A 194 0.80 5.40 -17.58
CA ASP A 194 2.24 5.34 -17.52
C ASP A 194 2.86 5.95 -18.78
N PRO A 195 3.02 7.30 -18.83
CA PRO A 195 3.67 7.96 -19.96
C PRO A 195 5.15 7.57 -20.11
N THR A 196 5.73 6.92 -19.09
CA THR A 196 7.13 6.54 -18.99
C THR A 196 7.42 5.08 -19.35
N GLY A 197 6.41 4.20 -19.41
CA GLY A 197 6.59 2.75 -19.58
C GLY A 197 7.06 2.00 -18.31
N LEU A 198 7.09 2.66 -17.14
CA LEU A 198 7.59 2.16 -15.85
C LEU A 198 6.60 1.28 -15.07
N TYR A 199 5.30 1.39 -15.34
CA TYR A 199 4.22 0.69 -14.66
C TYR A 199 3.35 -0.06 -15.68
N HIS A 200 3.88 -1.20 -16.15
CA HIS A 200 3.16 -2.10 -17.04
C HIS A 200 1.82 -2.54 -16.43
N GLY A 201 0.74 -2.42 -17.21
CA GLY A 201 -0.61 -2.83 -16.82
C GLY A 201 -1.45 -1.73 -16.17
N THR A 202 -0.89 -0.56 -15.87
CA THR A 202 -1.67 0.58 -15.39
C THR A 202 -2.53 1.19 -16.49
N GLN A 203 -3.76 1.53 -16.13
CA GLN A 203 -4.77 2.15 -16.96
C GLN A 203 -4.86 3.63 -16.61
N GLN A 204 -5.17 4.45 -17.61
CA GLN A 204 -5.49 5.84 -17.37
C GLN A 204 -6.83 5.93 -16.61
N ILE A 205 -6.81 6.54 -15.43
CA ILE A 205 -8.01 6.84 -14.66
C ILE A 205 -8.65 8.09 -15.27
N ASN A 206 -9.90 7.98 -15.68
CA ASN A 206 -10.59 9.14 -16.27
C ASN A 206 -10.94 10.19 -15.18
N GLN A 207 -11.11 11.45 -15.60
CA GLN A 207 -11.38 12.55 -14.66
C GLN A 207 -12.64 12.32 -13.80
N GLY A 208 -13.72 11.79 -14.38
CA GLY A 208 -14.94 11.49 -13.64
C GLY A 208 -14.80 10.38 -12.60
N GLN A 209 -13.78 9.52 -12.69
CA GLN A 209 -13.40 8.58 -11.64
C GLN A 209 -12.58 9.27 -10.55
N MET A 210 -11.65 10.14 -10.93
CA MET A 210 -10.84 10.91 -9.98
C MET A 210 -11.72 11.83 -9.11
N ASP A 211 -12.70 12.53 -9.68
CA ASP A 211 -13.61 13.42 -8.94
C ASP A 211 -14.45 12.72 -7.86
N ARG A 212 -14.57 11.39 -7.92
CA ARG A 212 -15.31 10.59 -6.93
C ARG A 212 -14.46 10.24 -5.71
N TRP A 213 -13.15 10.39 -5.81
CA TRP A 213 -12.26 10.36 -4.66
C TRP A 213 -12.29 11.73 -4.00
N ASN A 214 -12.86 11.81 -2.80
CA ASN A 214 -13.04 13.09 -2.10
C ASN A 214 -11.69 13.70 -1.71
N ILE A 215 -10.69 12.87 -1.46
CA ILE A 215 -9.34 13.27 -1.07
C ILE A 215 -8.35 12.46 -1.89
N VAL A 216 -7.39 13.15 -2.48
CA VAL A 216 -6.21 12.54 -3.10
C VAL A 216 -4.98 13.10 -2.37
N THR A 217 -4.18 12.22 -1.79
CA THR A 217 -2.94 12.57 -1.08
C THR A 217 -1.75 11.85 -1.69
N THR A 218 -0.55 12.39 -1.52
CA THR A 218 0.66 11.84 -2.11
C THR A 218 1.62 11.36 -1.02
N LEU A 219 2.00 10.08 -1.06
CA LEU A 219 3.02 9.49 -0.19
C LEU A 219 4.23 9.07 -1.01
N ASN A 220 5.26 9.91 -0.98
CA ASN A 220 6.55 9.68 -1.64
C ASN A 220 7.61 9.22 -0.64
N TYR A 221 8.85 9.05 -1.11
CA TYR A 221 9.98 8.67 -0.26
C TYR A 221 10.21 9.69 0.85
N LEU A 222 10.55 9.16 2.03
CA LEU A 222 10.84 9.95 3.21
C LEU A 222 12.11 10.78 3.04
N ASP A 223 12.19 11.87 3.79
CA ASP A 223 13.45 12.61 3.96
C ASP A 223 14.53 11.66 4.48
N ARG A 224 15.77 11.86 4.02
CA ARG A 224 16.93 11.02 4.37
C ARG A 224 17.05 10.78 5.87
N GLU A 225 16.88 11.82 6.68
CA GLU A 225 17.04 11.71 8.15
C GLU A 225 15.95 10.82 8.77
N LYS A 226 14.68 11.02 8.38
CA LYS A 226 13.56 10.20 8.86
C LYS A 226 13.72 8.74 8.45
N GLU A 227 14.10 8.48 7.20
CA GLU A 227 14.35 7.12 6.73
C GLU A 227 15.52 6.46 7.47
N THR A 228 16.59 7.21 7.72
CA THR A 228 17.74 6.72 8.51
C THR A 228 17.29 6.33 9.90
N ASP A 229 16.52 7.17 10.59
CA ASP A 229 16.07 6.91 11.95
C ASP A 229 15.15 5.67 12.02
N ILE A 230 14.28 5.47 11.02
CA ILE A 230 13.47 4.26 10.90
C ILE A 230 14.35 3.02 10.77
N ILE A 231 15.34 3.03 9.88
CA ILE A 231 16.18 1.86 9.64
C ILE A 231 17.03 1.54 10.87
N VAL A 232 17.59 2.57 11.53
CA VAL A 232 18.33 2.40 12.80
C VAL A 232 17.43 1.82 13.89
N SER A 233 16.16 2.24 13.99
CA SER A 233 15.23 1.69 14.97
C SER A 233 14.97 0.18 14.78
N LYS A 234 15.00 -0.31 13.53
CA LYS A 234 14.83 -1.73 13.20
C LYS A 234 16.14 -2.51 13.34
N LEU A 235 17.30 -1.85 13.23
CA LEU A 235 18.63 -2.45 13.25
C LEU A 235 19.57 -1.67 14.22
N PRO A 236 19.33 -1.75 15.54
CA PRO A 236 19.99 -0.91 16.54
C PRO A 236 21.50 -1.17 16.69
N GLU A 237 22.00 -2.31 16.21
CA GLU A 237 23.41 -2.69 16.28
C GLU A 237 24.29 -1.98 15.23
N MET A 238 23.66 -1.36 14.22
CA MET A 238 24.37 -0.76 13.10
C MET A 238 24.65 0.72 13.35
N ASP A 239 25.83 1.17 12.95
CA ASP A 239 26.20 2.58 13.06
C ASP A 239 25.28 3.48 12.21
N ARG A 240 24.77 4.55 12.83
CA ARG A 240 23.85 5.50 12.18
C ARG A 240 24.48 6.17 10.95
N LYS A 241 25.78 6.46 10.96
CA LYS A 241 26.46 7.08 9.80
C LYS A 241 26.50 6.11 8.62
N THR A 242 26.76 4.83 8.87
CA THR A 242 26.66 3.78 7.84
C THR A 242 25.25 3.71 7.26
N VAL A 243 24.22 3.62 8.10
CA VAL A 243 22.81 3.62 7.62
C VAL A 243 22.51 4.88 6.81
N ALA A 244 22.95 6.06 7.25
CA ALA A 244 22.75 7.31 6.52
C ALA A 244 23.43 7.31 5.15
N ASN A 245 24.55 6.61 4.98
CA ASN A 245 25.22 6.42 3.69
C ASN A 245 24.44 5.45 2.80
N MET A 246 23.91 4.36 3.36
CA MET A 246 23.05 3.41 2.64
C MET A 246 21.78 4.09 2.11
N VAL A 247 21.14 4.93 2.93
CA VAL A 247 20.00 5.76 2.49
C VAL A 247 20.41 6.77 1.42
N SER A 248 21.66 7.24 1.43
CA SER A 248 22.16 8.13 0.36
C SER A 248 22.28 7.40 -0.97
N VAL A 249 22.77 6.16 -0.97
CA VAL A 249 22.77 5.31 -2.18
C VAL A 249 21.33 5.15 -2.68
N ALA A 250 20.39 4.83 -1.79
CA ALA A 250 18.98 4.71 -2.17
C ALA A 250 18.42 6.00 -2.79
N ASN A 251 18.74 7.17 -2.22
CA ASN A 251 18.34 8.46 -2.78
C ASN A 251 18.94 8.74 -4.16
N LEU A 252 20.20 8.37 -4.41
CA LEU A 252 20.79 8.45 -5.74
C LEU A 252 20.07 7.54 -6.74
N THR A 253 19.69 6.30 -6.35
CA THR A 253 18.90 5.44 -7.23
C THR A 253 17.53 6.03 -7.56
N ARG A 254 16.87 6.67 -6.58
CA ARG A 254 15.57 7.34 -6.79
C ARG A 254 15.69 8.52 -7.74
N GLN A 255 16.76 9.32 -7.59
CA GLN A 255 17.05 10.43 -8.50
C GLN A 255 17.36 9.93 -9.91
N GLY A 256 18.22 8.92 -10.05
CA GLY A 256 18.54 8.31 -11.33
C GLY A 256 17.28 7.80 -12.04
N PHE A 257 16.38 7.14 -11.32
CA PHE A 257 15.10 6.71 -11.87
C PHE A 257 14.19 7.85 -12.31
N MET A 258 14.08 8.92 -11.51
CA MET A 258 13.31 10.12 -11.90
C MET A 258 13.87 10.80 -13.15
N ASN A 259 15.18 10.71 -13.35
CA ASN A 259 15.87 11.26 -14.52
C ASN A 259 15.83 10.33 -15.74
N GLY A 260 15.45 9.06 -15.56
CA GLY A 260 15.52 8.03 -16.60
C GLY A 260 16.90 7.41 -16.81
N ASP A 261 17.82 7.58 -15.86
CA ASP A 261 19.17 7.01 -15.89
C ASP A 261 19.18 5.50 -15.55
N ILE A 262 18.23 5.06 -14.71
CA ILE A 262 18.07 3.66 -14.30
C ILE A 262 16.61 3.25 -14.23
N SER A 263 16.34 1.95 -14.36
CA SER A 263 14.97 1.41 -14.47
C SER A 263 14.36 0.98 -13.14
N ILE A 264 15.16 0.85 -12.07
CA ILE A 264 14.68 0.39 -10.74
C ILE A 264 15.25 1.24 -9.61
N VAL A 265 14.56 1.27 -8.46
CA VAL A 265 14.94 2.09 -7.28
C VAL A 265 15.03 1.27 -6.01
N MET A 266 15.73 1.83 -5.02
CA MET A 266 15.74 1.30 -3.67
C MET A 266 14.61 1.93 -2.83
N SER A 267 13.66 1.09 -2.44
CA SER A 267 12.69 1.42 -1.39
C SER A 267 13.34 1.36 0.02
N PRO A 268 12.71 1.94 1.06
CA PRO A 268 13.17 1.74 2.44
C PRO A 268 13.31 0.25 2.81
N ARG A 269 12.42 -0.61 2.31
CA ARG A 269 12.51 -2.07 2.48
C ARG A 269 13.80 -2.63 1.88
N THR A 270 14.19 -2.16 0.69
CA THR A 270 15.44 -2.58 0.05
C THR A 270 16.65 -2.20 0.90
N VAL A 271 16.64 -1.03 1.54
CA VAL A 271 17.73 -0.59 2.42
C VAL A 271 17.79 -1.43 3.70
N ILE A 272 16.64 -1.79 4.28
CA ILE A 272 16.56 -2.72 5.44
C ILE A 272 17.12 -4.09 5.06
N MET A 273 16.68 -4.67 3.93
CA MET A 273 17.18 -5.96 3.46
C MET A 273 18.69 -5.93 3.18
N TRP A 274 19.18 -4.84 2.58
CA TRP A 274 20.62 -4.68 2.33
C TRP A 274 21.38 -4.65 3.66
N SER A 275 20.85 -3.94 4.65
CA SER A 275 21.43 -3.85 5.98
C SER A 275 21.48 -5.19 6.71
N GLU A 276 20.39 -5.96 6.67
CA GLU A 276 20.33 -7.30 7.24
C GLU A 276 21.34 -8.24 6.56
N ASN A 277 21.41 -8.20 5.23
CA ASN A 277 22.37 -8.99 4.46
C ASN A 277 23.82 -8.58 4.75
N ALA A 278 24.10 -7.28 4.88
CA ALA A 278 25.43 -6.78 5.23
C ALA A 278 25.87 -7.31 6.60
N ARG A 279 24.94 -7.40 7.58
CA ARG A 279 25.21 -8.04 8.87
C ARG A 279 25.49 -9.54 8.74
N ILE A 280 24.73 -10.25 7.90
CA ILE A 280 24.90 -11.69 7.70
C ILE A 280 26.26 -12.01 7.06
N PHE A 281 26.65 -11.26 6.03
CA PHE A 281 27.87 -11.53 5.27
C PHE A 281 29.12 -10.83 5.84
N GLY A 282 28.95 -9.79 6.67
CA GLY A 282 30.05 -8.95 7.14
C GLY A 282 30.67 -8.09 6.04
N ASP A 283 29.96 -7.90 4.91
CA ASP A 283 30.45 -7.19 3.72
C ASP A 283 29.28 -6.40 3.09
N PHE A 284 29.41 -5.06 3.10
CA PHE A 284 28.40 -4.15 2.58
C PHE A 284 28.31 -4.18 1.05
N GLY A 285 29.44 -4.28 0.36
CA GLY A 285 29.49 -4.27 -1.10
C GLY A 285 28.94 -5.56 -1.68
N PHE A 286 29.32 -6.70 -1.11
CA PHE A 286 28.75 -8.00 -1.48
C PHE A 286 27.25 -8.06 -1.20
N ALA A 287 26.81 -7.59 -0.02
CA ALA A 287 25.39 -7.53 0.31
C ALA A 287 24.60 -6.60 -0.61
N PHE A 288 25.18 -5.46 -1.02
CA PHE A 288 24.54 -4.53 -1.96
C PHE A 288 24.31 -5.20 -3.31
N ARG A 289 25.32 -5.94 -3.80
CA ARG A 289 25.24 -6.65 -5.09
C ARG A 289 24.11 -7.66 -5.10
N LEU A 290 24.02 -8.50 -4.06
CA LEU A 290 22.98 -9.50 -3.93
C LEU A 290 21.59 -8.90 -3.70
N THR A 291 21.51 -7.76 -3.00
CA THR A 291 20.22 -7.16 -2.65
C THR A 291 19.64 -6.33 -3.79
N PHE A 292 20.48 -5.61 -4.53
CA PHE A 292 20.03 -4.63 -5.52
C PHE A 292 20.75 -4.72 -6.87
N LEU A 293 22.10 -4.62 -6.91
CA LEU A 293 22.82 -4.46 -8.19
C LEU A 293 22.54 -5.59 -9.20
N ASN A 294 22.44 -6.84 -8.74
CA ASN A 294 22.17 -7.99 -9.61
C ASN A 294 20.79 -7.95 -10.28
N LYS A 295 19.86 -7.12 -9.76
CA LYS A 295 18.52 -6.91 -10.32
C LYS A 295 18.49 -5.78 -11.35
N CYS A 296 19.50 -4.92 -11.39
CA CYS A 296 19.63 -3.87 -12.38
C CYS A 296 19.97 -4.44 -13.75
N ASP A 297 19.54 -3.73 -14.80
CA ASP A 297 19.98 -4.00 -16.16
C ASP A 297 21.52 -3.91 -16.24
N GLU A 298 22.15 -4.77 -17.03
CA GLU A 298 23.60 -4.84 -17.12
C GLU A 298 24.23 -3.51 -17.56
N THR A 299 23.54 -2.75 -18.41
CA THR A 299 23.97 -1.42 -18.88
C THR A 299 23.91 -0.35 -17.79
N GLU A 300 23.04 -0.52 -16.79
CA GLU A 300 22.85 0.41 -15.67
C GLU A 300 23.81 0.14 -14.50
N ARG A 301 24.38 -1.07 -14.41
CA ARG A 301 25.20 -1.49 -13.26
C ARG A 301 26.39 -0.59 -13.00
N ALA A 302 27.02 -0.04 -14.04
CA ALA A 302 28.13 0.89 -13.88
C ALA A 302 27.69 2.20 -13.18
N ILE A 303 26.52 2.72 -13.53
CA ILE A 303 25.94 3.93 -12.93
C ILE A 303 25.60 3.65 -11.45
N VAL A 304 24.96 2.50 -11.18
CA VAL A 304 24.61 2.11 -9.81
C VAL A 304 25.85 1.84 -8.95
N ALA A 305 26.92 1.28 -9.52
CA ALA A 305 28.20 1.11 -8.84
C ALA A 305 28.86 2.47 -8.50
N GLU A 306 28.74 3.47 -9.37
CA GLU A 306 29.19 4.84 -9.08
C GLU A 306 28.39 5.45 -7.92
N TYR A 307 27.07 5.24 -7.87
CA TYR A 307 26.24 5.69 -6.74
C TYR A 307 26.68 5.06 -5.42
N TYR A 308 26.99 3.76 -5.43
CA TYR A 308 27.56 3.06 -4.28
C TYR A 308 28.88 3.68 -3.86
N GLN A 309 29.84 3.82 -4.78
CA GLN A 309 31.17 4.37 -4.50
C GLN A 309 31.09 5.79 -3.91
N ARG A 310 30.23 6.64 -4.46
CA ARG A 310 30.05 8.03 -4.02
C ARG A 310 29.58 8.15 -2.58
N CYS A 311 28.77 7.21 -2.10
CA CYS A 311 28.21 7.25 -0.75
C CYS A 311 28.96 6.39 0.27
N MET A 312 29.47 5.23 -0.15
CA MET A 312 30.13 4.25 0.71
C MET A 312 31.65 4.41 0.73
N GLY A 313 32.24 5.04 -0.31
CA GLY A 313 33.68 5.24 -0.42
C GLY A 313 34.46 3.98 -0.81
N GLU A 314 33.78 2.94 -1.26
CA GLU A 314 34.34 1.65 -1.64
C GLU A 314 33.98 1.32 -3.10
N GLU A 315 34.90 0.69 -3.83
CA GLU A 315 34.63 0.25 -5.21
C GLU A 315 34.03 -1.15 -5.24
N LEU A 316 33.03 -1.32 -6.11
CA LEU A 316 32.50 -2.64 -6.47
C LEU A 316 33.28 -3.22 -7.66
N PRO A 317 33.34 -4.55 -7.83
CA PRO A 317 33.93 -5.19 -9.00
C PRO A 317 33.34 -4.70 -10.33
N GLU A 318 32.07 -4.28 -10.34
CA GLU A 318 31.35 -3.77 -11.50
C GLU A 318 31.60 -2.29 -11.81
N SER A 319 32.50 -1.61 -11.09
CA SER A 319 32.89 -0.24 -11.40
C SER A 319 33.54 -0.16 -12.80
N SER A 320 33.30 0.94 -13.52
CA SER A 320 33.91 1.18 -14.84
C SER A 320 35.45 1.13 -14.81
N ALA A 321 36.07 1.39 -13.66
CA ALA A 321 37.50 1.23 -13.44
C ALA A 321 37.99 -0.23 -13.58
N ASN A 322 37.15 -1.22 -13.28
CA ASN A 322 37.48 -2.65 -13.37
C ASN A 322 37.09 -3.27 -14.72
N VAL A 323 36.08 -2.73 -15.43
CA VAL A 323 35.64 -3.21 -16.75
C VAL A 323 36.68 -2.91 -17.86
N VAL A 324 37.50 -1.87 -17.70
CA VAL A 324 38.57 -1.52 -18.66
C VAL A 324 39.79 -2.47 -18.55
N LEU A 325 39.87 -3.28 -17.50
CA LEU A 325 41.00 -4.17 -17.22
C LEU A 325 40.68 -5.68 -17.39
N ALA A 326 39.49 -6.03 -17.90
CA ALA A 326 39.06 -7.39 -18.17
C ALA A 326 38.95 -7.67 -19.68
#